data_AF-A0AAW4DPD9-F1
#
_entry.id   AF-A0AAW4DPD9-F1
#
_cell.length_a   1.000
_cell.length_b   1.000
_cell.length_c   1.000
_cell.angle_alpha   90.00
_cell.angle_beta   90.00
_cell.angle_gamma   90.00
#
_symmetry.space_group_name_H-M   'P 1'
#
loop_
_entity.id
_entity.type
_entity.pdbx_description
1 polymer ?
#
loop_
_entity_poly.entity_id
_entity_poly.type
_entity_poly.pdbx_seq_one_letter_code
_entity_poly.pdbx_strand_id
1 'polypeptide(L)'
;MSEFVEVKTADLVGAALDWAVGKAIGWVEPIFGIGQISYIVEDNFLMMGKPDPDEPDDVTRVEHFNHYTQWAPSRSWSQGGPLIDKYVQQLCDAVPPECGWGDRAPMHYANSDNADGYQRFAMGETKLIAACRAIVASVLGETVSVPKELLS
;
A
#
# COMPACT_ATOMS: atom_id res chain seq x y z
N MET A 1 14.69 -8.90 -15.53
CA MET A 1 14.03 -7.59 -15.65
C MET A 1 12.56 -7.85 -15.42
N SER A 2 12.02 -7.34 -14.33
CA SER A 2 10.60 -7.45 -14.01
C SER A 2 9.78 -6.77 -15.12
N GLU A 3 8.74 -7.46 -15.59
CA GLU A 3 7.79 -6.91 -16.56
C GLU A 3 6.78 -6.05 -15.79
N PHE A 4 6.51 -4.83 -16.26
CA PHE A 4 5.53 -3.93 -15.64
C PHE A 4 4.26 -3.88 -16.47
N VAL A 5 3.11 -3.77 -15.80
CA VAL A 5 1.79 -3.69 -16.42
C VAL A 5 1.05 -2.47 -15.86
N GLU A 6 0.38 -1.73 -16.74
CA GLU A 6 -0.52 -0.63 -16.34
C GLU A 6 -1.86 -1.19 -15.88
N VAL A 7 -2.23 -0.88 -14.63
CA VAL A 7 -3.48 -1.32 -14.02
C VAL A 7 -4.19 -0.12 -13.41
N LYS A 8 -5.53 -0.11 -13.47
CA LYS A 8 -6.32 0.92 -12.81
C LYS A 8 -6.17 0.80 -11.29
N THR A 9 -5.97 1.92 -10.62
CA THR A 9 -5.85 1.97 -9.16
C THR A 9 -7.05 1.35 -8.45
N ALA A 10 -8.25 1.50 -9.03
CA ALA A 10 -9.48 0.91 -8.51
C ALA A 10 -9.51 -0.63 -8.56
N ASP A 11 -8.68 -1.26 -9.40
CA ASP A 11 -8.60 -2.71 -9.57
C ASP A 11 -7.43 -3.33 -8.77
N LEU A 12 -6.54 -2.50 -8.22
CA LEU A 12 -5.41 -2.97 -7.41
C LEU A 12 -5.87 -3.63 -6.12
N VAL A 13 -5.32 -4.79 -5.81
CA VAL A 13 -5.56 -5.56 -4.58
C VAL A 13 -4.25 -6.20 -4.09
N GLY A 14 -4.25 -6.70 -2.86
CA GLY A 14 -3.16 -7.51 -2.32
C GLY A 14 -1.79 -6.85 -2.44
N ALA A 15 -0.78 -7.63 -2.83
CA ALA A 15 0.61 -7.19 -2.89
C ALA A 15 0.83 -6.06 -3.91
N ALA A 16 0.10 -6.03 -5.03
CA ALA A 16 0.18 -4.95 -6.00
C ALA A 16 -0.31 -3.62 -5.42
N LEU A 17 -1.40 -3.63 -4.64
CA LEU A 17 -1.87 -2.45 -3.92
C LEU A 17 -0.88 -2.02 -2.84
N ASP A 18 -0.38 -2.96 -2.04
CA ASP A 18 0.58 -2.70 -0.97
C ASP A 18 1.89 -2.08 -1.50
N TRP A 19 2.36 -2.55 -2.66
CA TRP A 19 3.52 -1.99 -3.38
C TRP A 19 3.25 -0.57 -3.88
N ALA A 20 2.09 -0.34 -4.50
CA ALA A 20 1.72 0.97 -5.00
C ALA A 20 1.60 2.01 -3.87
N VAL A 21 1.05 1.62 -2.71
CA VAL A 21 1.03 2.47 -1.51
C VAL A 21 2.44 2.85 -1.09
N GLY A 22 3.37 1.89 -1.11
CA GLY A 22 4.77 2.13 -0.82
C GLY A 22 5.39 3.19 -1.73
N LYS A 23 5.17 3.08 -3.05
CA LYS A 23 5.61 4.10 -4.01
C LYS A 23 4.96 5.47 -3.74
N ALA A 24 3.67 5.50 -3.43
CA ALA A 24 2.94 6.73 -3.14
C ALA A 24 3.48 7.47 -1.90
N ILE A 25 3.95 6.73 -0.87
CA ILE A 25 4.52 7.33 0.34
C ILE A 25 6.03 7.62 0.23
N GLY A 26 6.60 7.54 -0.97
CA GLY A 26 7.97 7.95 -1.26
C GLY A 26 9.03 6.89 -0.95
N TRP A 27 8.70 5.60 -1.08
CA TRP A 27 9.72 4.55 -0.98
C TRP A 27 10.78 4.65 -2.08
N VAL A 28 12.05 4.57 -1.67
CA VAL A 28 13.23 4.63 -2.55
C VAL A 28 13.73 3.20 -2.82
N GLU A 29 13.92 2.87 -4.10
CA GLU A 29 14.62 1.65 -4.55
C GLU A 29 16.13 1.96 -4.74
N PRO A 30 17.09 1.02 -4.55
CA PRO A 30 16.94 -0.43 -4.49
C PRO A 30 17.24 -1.05 -3.12
N ILE A 31 16.80 -2.30 -2.94
CA ILE A 31 16.86 -3.05 -1.69
C ILE A 31 18.26 -3.60 -1.45
N PHE A 32 19.20 -2.74 -1.08
CA PHE A 32 20.36 -3.13 -0.28
C PHE A 32 20.85 -1.90 0.47
N GLY A 33 20.30 -1.72 1.68
CA GLY A 33 20.83 -0.79 2.66
C GLY A 33 19.91 0.39 2.98
N ILE A 34 19.70 0.56 4.28
CA ILE A 34 19.34 1.81 4.98
C ILE A 34 17.99 2.47 4.64
N GLY A 35 16.95 1.67 4.38
CA GLY A 35 15.55 2.10 4.41
C GLY A 35 14.68 1.16 5.25
N GLN A 36 13.59 1.67 5.83
CA GLN A 36 12.68 0.93 6.74
C GLN A 36 11.97 -0.27 6.08
N ILE A 37 12.04 -0.44 4.75
CA ILE A 37 11.29 -1.46 4.01
C ILE A 37 12.14 -2.06 2.88
N SER A 38 12.20 -3.39 2.84
CA SER A 38 12.96 -4.26 1.95
C SER A 38 12.01 -5.15 1.12
N TYR A 39 12.28 -5.39 -0.15
CA TYR A 39 11.50 -6.30 -1.02
C TYR A 39 12.39 -7.50 -1.38
N ILE A 40 11.93 -8.71 -1.05
CA ILE A 40 12.63 -9.96 -1.35
C ILE A 40 11.81 -10.69 -2.40
N VAL A 41 12.37 -10.79 -3.61
CA VAL A 41 11.73 -11.32 -4.82
C VAL A 41 11.39 -12.81 -4.70
N GLU A 42 12.11 -13.55 -3.86
CA GLU A 42 12.02 -15.02 -3.81
C GLU A 42 10.66 -15.55 -3.32
N ASP A 43 9.89 -14.77 -2.55
CA ASP A 43 8.63 -15.21 -1.93
C ASP A 43 7.41 -14.31 -2.21
N ASN A 44 7.51 -13.34 -3.12
CA ASN A 44 6.42 -12.40 -3.44
C ASN A 44 5.95 -11.54 -2.24
N PHE A 45 6.83 -11.29 -1.26
CA PHE A 45 6.54 -10.52 -0.05
C PHE A 45 7.29 -9.19 0.01
N LEU A 46 6.58 -8.13 0.42
CA LEU A 46 7.16 -6.86 0.84
C LEU A 46 7.49 -6.97 2.34
N MET A 47 8.73 -6.74 2.75
CA MET A 47 9.20 -6.89 4.14
C MET A 47 9.56 -5.54 4.75
N MET A 48 9.13 -5.22 5.97
CA MET A 48 9.68 -4.08 6.70
C MET A 48 10.93 -4.50 7.49
N GLY A 49 12.05 -3.81 7.27
CA GLY A 49 13.23 -3.91 8.13
C GLY A 49 13.22 -2.75 9.12
N LYS A 50 12.94 -3.00 10.40
CA LYS A 50 13.31 -2.01 11.42
C LYS A 50 14.80 -2.15 11.70
N PRO A 51 15.65 -1.13 11.47
CA PRO A 51 16.96 -1.13 12.09
C PRO A 51 16.75 -1.08 13.60
N ASP A 52 17.29 -2.05 14.32
CA ASP A 52 17.38 -1.99 15.78
C ASP A 52 18.30 -0.81 16.13
N PRO A 53 17.85 0.19 16.92
CA PRO A 53 18.68 1.34 17.26
C PRO A 53 19.94 0.97 18.07
N ASP A 54 19.98 -0.21 18.68
CA ASP A 54 21.06 -0.66 19.55
C ASP A 54 22.02 -1.66 18.88
N GLU A 55 21.81 -2.01 17.60
CA GLU A 55 22.64 -3.00 16.89
C GLU A 55 23.84 -2.34 16.19
N PRO A 56 25.09 -2.75 16.50
CA PRO A 56 26.29 -2.18 15.88
C PRO A 56 26.39 -2.60 14.40
N ASP A 57 26.89 -1.69 13.56
CA ASP A 57 27.02 -1.80 12.09
C ASP A 57 27.84 -3.00 11.56
N ASP A 58 28.40 -3.83 12.45
CA ASP A 58 29.38 -4.88 12.14
C ASP A 58 28.97 -6.25 12.68
N VAL A 59 27.91 -6.83 12.11
CA VAL A 59 27.71 -8.28 12.22
C VAL A 59 27.08 -8.86 10.97
N THR A 60 27.75 -9.89 10.48
CA THR A 60 27.37 -10.81 9.42
C THR A 60 25.87 -11.17 9.46
N ARG A 61 25.14 -10.68 8.45
CA ARG A 61 23.69 -10.84 8.21
C ARG A 61 23.25 -12.28 7.93
N VAL A 62 23.48 -13.22 8.85
CA VAL A 62 23.13 -14.62 8.56
C VAL A 62 22.09 -15.22 9.50
N GLU A 63 22.07 -15.02 10.83
CA GLU A 63 21.26 -15.97 11.64
C GLU A 63 20.34 -15.48 12.77
N HIS A 64 20.28 -14.21 13.19
CA HIS A 64 19.45 -13.88 14.37
C HIS A 64 18.43 -12.74 14.16
N PHE A 65 17.19 -13.04 14.55
CA PHE A 65 15.98 -12.19 14.65
C PHE A 65 15.29 -11.80 13.32
N ASN A 66 14.50 -12.73 12.78
CA ASN A 66 13.45 -12.47 11.78
C ASN A 66 12.33 -11.57 12.38
N HIS A 67 12.60 -10.27 12.58
CA HIS A 67 11.58 -9.26 12.84
C HIS A 67 11.05 -8.62 11.55
N TYR A 68 11.08 -9.35 10.43
CA TYR A 68 10.45 -8.90 9.19
C TYR A 68 8.94 -8.93 9.36
N THR A 69 8.33 -7.78 9.58
CA THR A 69 6.88 -7.65 9.47
C THR A 69 6.56 -7.45 8.00
N GLN A 70 5.78 -8.34 7.41
CA GLN A 70 5.32 -8.18 6.04
C GLN A 70 4.57 -6.85 5.90
N TRP A 71 4.98 -6.02 4.93
CA TRP A 71 4.24 -4.83 4.55
C TRP A 71 2.97 -5.23 3.80
N ALA A 72 1.85 -4.89 4.41
CA ALA A 72 0.51 -5.16 3.92
C ALA A 72 -0.48 -4.12 4.48
N PRO A 73 -0.34 -2.81 4.18
CA PRO A 73 -1.21 -1.75 4.69
C PRO A 73 -2.67 -1.95 4.29
N SER A 74 -2.94 -2.63 3.16
CA SER A 74 -4.31 -2.99 2.76
C SER A 74 -4.96 -4.07 3.64
N ARG A 75 -4.16 -4.79 4.44
CA ARG A 75 -4.61 -5.95 5.25
C ARG A 75 -4.25 -5.84 6.74
N SER A 76 -3.33 -4.95 7.11
CA SER A 76 -2.81 -4.79 8.47
C SER A 76 -3.13 -3.39 9.01
N TRP A 77 -4.01 -3.33 10.01
CA TRP A 77 -4.41 -2.08 10.65
C TRP A 77 -3.27 -1.34 11.33
N SER A 78 -2.28 -2.04 11.86
CA SER A 78 -1.12 -1.40 12.49
C SER A 78 -0.26 -0.62 11.48
N GLN A 79 -0.37 -0.93 10.19
CA GLN A 79 0.30 -0.23 9.09
C GLN A 79 -0.64 0.76 8.40
N GLY A 80 -1.87 0.33 8.08
CA GLY A 80 -2.85 1.16 7.37
C GLY A 80 -3.47 2.26 8.23
N GLY A 81 -3.64 2.06 9.53
CA GLY A 81 -4.21 3.04 10.46
C GLY A 81 -3.43 4.37 10.46
N PRO A 82 -2.11 4.35 10.73
CA PRO A 82 -1.29 5.55 10.65
C PRO A 82 -1.29 6.24 9.27
N LEU A 83 -1.45 5.47 8.19
CA LEU A 83 -1.56 6.03 6.84
C LEU A 83 -2.90 6.73 6.62
N ILE A 84 -4.00 6.17 7.15
CA ILE A 84 -5.32 6.79 7.12
C ILE A 84 -5.26 8.15 7.83
N ASP A 85 -4.75 8.18 9.06
CA ASP A 85 -4.68 9.43 9.84
C ASP A 85 -3.85 10.52 9.14
N LYS A 86 -2.84 10.12 8.36
CA LYS A 86 -1.93 11.05 7.70
C LYS A 86 -2.44 11.56 6.36
N TYR A 87 -3.07 10.70 5.56
CA TYR A 87 -3.34 10.99 4.14
C TYR A 87 -4.84 10.99 3.79
N VAL A 88 -5.69 10.31 4.56
CA VAL A 88 -7.11 10.16 4.24
C VAL A 88 -7.92 11.23 4.96
N GLN A 89 -8.67 12.04 4.22
CA GLN A 89 -9.49 13.12 4.79
C GLN A 89 -10.83 12.60 5.32
N GLN A 90 -11.42 11.65 4.59
CA GLN A 90 -12.70 11.05 4.92
C GLN A 90 -12.63 9.56 4.65
N LEU A 91 -13.09 8.79 5.63
CA LEU A 91 -13.24 7.35 5.55
C LEU A 91 -14.64 6.99 6.02
N CYS A 92 -15.43 6.41 5.12
CA CYS A 92 -16.82 6.12 5.39
C CYS A 92 -17.10 4.62 5.41
N ASP A 93 -18.12 4.25 6.18
CA ASP A 93 -18.61 2.89 6.23
C ASP A 93 -19.24 2.46 4.92
N ALA A 94 -19.38 1.14 4.78
CA ALA A 94 -19.92 0.56 3.58
C ALA A 94 -21.33 1.07 3.37
N VAL A 95 -21.57 1.67 2.20
CA VAL A 95 -22.87 2.22 1.89
C VAL A 95 -23.81 1.05 1.53
N PRO A 96 -25.03 1.01 2.07
CA PRO A 96 -26.00 -0.03 1.72
C PRO A 96 -26.26 -0.07 0.21
N PRO A 97 -26.62 -1.24 -0.36
CA PRO A 97 -26.96 -1.38 -1.78
C PRO A 97 -28.04 -0.40 -2.24
N GLU A 98 -28.93 0.00 -1.33
CA GLU A 98 -30.03 0.93 -1.61
C GLU A 98 -29.58 2.34 -2.01
N CYS A 99 -28.34 2.75 -1.74
CA CYS A 99 -27.84 4.09 -2.06
C CYS A 99 -27.36 4.26 -3.51
N GLY A 100 -27.61 3.29 -4.40
CA GLY A 100 -27.44 3.50 -5.84
C GLY A 100 -26.01 3.34 -6.38
N TRP A 101 -25.12 2.68 -5.63
CA TRP A 101 -23.77 2.32 -6.11
C TRP A 101 -23.74 1.02 -6.95
N GLY A 102 -24.91 0.51 -7.33
CA GLY A 102 -25.10 -0.67 -8.17
C GLY A 102 -24.66 -1.98 -7.51
N ASP A 103 -24.36 -3.00 -8.33
CA ASP A 103 -23.95 -4.36 -7.92
C ASP A 103 -22.63 -4.41 -7.13
N ARG A 104 -21.96 -3.27 -6.98
CA ARG A 104 -20.67 -3.18 -6.27
C ARG A 104 -20.85 -3.00 -4.77
N ALA A 105 -22.04 -2.65 -4.27
CA ALA A 105 -22.26 -2.50 -2.83
C ALA A 105 -22.41 -3.85 -2.09
N PRO A 106 -22.07 -3.93 -0.79
CA PRO A 106 -21.63 -2.83 0.07
C PRO A 106 -20.12 -2.53 -0.07
N MET A 107 -19.77 -1.26 -0.29
CA MET A 107 -18.36 -0.83 -0.43
C MET A 107 -18.06 0.35 0.48
N HIS A 108 -16.91 0.27 1.15
CA HIS A 108 -16.32 1.40 1.84
C HIS A 108 -15.77 2.39 0.82
N TYR A 109 -15.73 3.66 1.20
CA TYR A 109 -15.08 4.68 0.40
C TYR A 109 -14.18 5.57 1.24
N ALA A 110 -13.14 6.08 0.59
CA ALA A 110 -12.20 7.02 1.16
C ALA A 110 -11.87 8.13 0.16
N ASN A 111 -11.50 9.30 0.66
CA ASN A 111 -10.90 10.35 -0.14
C ASN A 111 -9.53 10.77 0.42
N SER A 112 -8.63 11.15 -0.48
CA SER A 112 -7.30 11.68 -0.18
C SER A 112 -7.06 12.91 -1.04
N ASP A 113 -6.44 13.94 -0.48
CA ASP A 113 -6.13 15.15 -1.24
C ASP A 113 -4.92 14.90 -2.13
N ASN A 114 -5.05 15.23 -3.41
CA ASN A 114 -3.92 15.26 -4.32
C ASN A 114 -3.17 16.60 -4.22
N ALA A 115 -1.95 16.66 -4.73
CA ALA A 115 -1.10 17.85 -4.72
C ALA A 115 -1.72 19.08 -5.43
N ASP A 116 -2.72 18.85 -6.29
CA ASP A 116 -3.50 19.88 -7.00
C ASP A 116 -4.70 20.40 -6.19
N GLY A 117 -4.92 19.89 -4.97
CA GLY A 117 -6.03 20.25 -4.11
C GLY A 117 -7.36 19.57 -4.45
N TYR A 118 -7.38 18.66 -5.43
CA TYR A 118 -8.57 17.86 -5.74
C TYR A 118 -8.60 16.57 -4.94
N GLN A 119 -9.79 16.22 -4.43
CA GLN A 119 -10.00 14.98 -3.70
C GLN A 119 -10.05 13.79 -4.67
N ARG A 120 -9.25 12.77 -4.38
CA ARG A 120 -9.28 11.49 -5.08
C ARG A 120 -10.13 10.51 -4.30
N PHE A 121 -11.20 10.09 -4.95
CA PHE A 121 -12.16 9.15 -4.42
C PHE A 121 -11.76 7.73 -4.78
N ALA A 122 -11.80 6.81 -3.81
CA ALA A 122 -11.64 5.38 -4.08
C ALA A 122 -12.59 4.53 -3.23
N MET A 123 -12.92 3.36 -3.76
CA MET A 123 -13.75 2.37 -3.10
C MET A 123 -12.99 1.08 -2.83
N GLY A 124 -13.43 0.35 -1.81
CA GLY A 124 -12.88 -0.95 -1.47
C GLY A 124 -13.84 -1.79 -0.65
N GLU A 125 -13.64 -3.10 -0.72
CA GLU A 125 -14.39 -4.08 0.07
C GLU A 125 -14.10 -3.93 1.57
N THR A 126 -12.96 -3.33 1.93
CA THR A 126 -12.60 -2.96 3.29
C THR A 126 -12.20 -1.50 3.36
N LYS A 127 -12.31 -0.90 4.56
CA LYS A 127 -11.82 0.45 4.86
C LYS A 127 -10.34 0.63 4.46
N LEU A 128 -9.51 -0.38 4.74
CA LEU A 128 -8.08 -0.35 4.42
C LEU A 128 -7.83 -0.35 2.91
N ILE A 129 -8.55 -1.17 2.14
CA ILE A 129 -8.44 -1.19 0.68
C ILE A 129 -8.90 0.15 0.09
N ALA A 130 -10.03 0.68 0.55
CA ALA A 130 -10.55 1.98 0.10
C ALA A 130 -9.53 3.11 0.38
N ALA A 131 -8.99 3.15 1.60
CA ALA A 131 -7.97 4.12 2.02
C ALA A 131 -6.69 4.00 1.18
N CYS A 132 -6.14 2.78 1.05
CA CYS A 132 -4.91 2.55 0.28
C CYS A 132 -5.08 2.98 -1.18
N ARG A 133 -6.21 2.65 -1.81
CA ARG A 133 -6.49 3.08 -3.19
C ARG A 133 -6.64 4.60 -3.31
N ALA A 134 -7.26 5.26 -2.33
CA ALA A 134 -7.39 6.73 -2.33
C ALA A 134 -6.02 7.39 -2.23
N ILE A 135 -5.15 6.90 -1.34
CA ILE A 135 -3.77 7.37 -1.18
C ILE A 135 -3.00 7.21 -2.50
N VAL A 136 -3.04 6.00 -3.09
CA VAL A 136 -2.39 5.74 -4.38
C VAL A 136 -2.93 6.66 -5.46
N ALA A 137 -4.25 6.82 -5.57
CA ALA A 137 -4.87 7.70 -6.55
C ALA A 137 -4.46 9.17 -6.36
N SER A 138 -4.27 9.61 -5.12
CA SER A 138 -3.83 10.98 -4.79
C SER A 138 -2.38 11.29 -5.09
N VAL A 139 -1.54 10.30 -5.38
CA VAL A 139 -0.12 10.51 -5.67
C VAL A 139 0.27 9.99 -7.05
N LEU A 140 -0.14 8.78 -7.39
CA LEU A 140 0.23 8.08 -8.63
C LEU A 140 -0.85 8.20 -9.72
N GLY A 141 -2.07 8.62 -9.36
CA GLY A 141 -3.18 8.79 -10.30
C GLY A 141 -4.09 7.56 -10.45
N GLU A 142 -4.96 7.59 -11.47
CA GLU A 142 -5.99 6.56 -11.70
C GLU A 142 -5.44 5.26 -12.30
N THR A 143 -4.24 5.30 -12.86
CA THR A 143 -3.53 4.16 -13.46
C THR A 143 -2.12 4.11 -12.90
N VAL A 144 -1.68 2.92 -12.46
CA VAL A 144 -0.34 2.69 -11.91
C VAL A 144 0.35 1.58 -12.68
N SER A 145 1.63 1.79 -12.98
CA SER A 145 2.51 0.75 -13.51
C SER A 145 3.05 -0.10 -12.37
N VAL A 146 2.64 -1.37 -12.30
CA VAL A 146 3.03 -2.29 -11.22
C VAL A 146 3.78 -3.50 -11.79
N PRO A 147 4.71 -4.12 -11.04
CA PRO A 147 5.34 -5.37 -11.44
C PRO A 147 4.30 -6.47 -11.63
N LYS A 148 4.33 -7.15 -12.78
CA LYS A 148 3.38 -8.20 -13.15
C LYS A 148 3.33 -9.35 -12.15
N GLU A 149 4.45 -9.62 -11.50
CA GLU A 149 4.63 -10.65 -10.47
C GLU A 149 3.70 -10.45 -9.26
N LEU A 150 3.29 -9.20 -9.00
CA LEU A 150 2.43 -8.83 -7.87
C LEU A 150 0.93 -8.90 -8.19
N LEU A 151 0.57 -9.11 -9.47
CA LEU A 151 -0.82 -9.22 -9.93
C LEU A 151 -1.35 -10.66 -9.87
N SER A 152 -0.63 -11.57 -9.18
CA SER A 152 -1.00 -12.98 -9.02
C SER A 152 -2.10 -13.22 -7.99
#